data_AF-A0A939V6Y6-F1
#
_entry.id   AF-A0A939V6Y6-F1
#
_cell.length_a   1.000
_cell.length_b   1.000
_cell.length_c   1.000
_cell.angle_alpha   90.00
_cell.angle_beta   90.00
_cell.angle_gamma   90.00
#
_symmetry.space_group_name_H-M   'P 1'
#
loop_
_entity.id
_entity.type
_entity.pdbx_description
1 polymer ?
#
loop_
_entity_poly.entity_id
_entity_poly.type
_entity_poly.pdbx_seq_one_letter_code
_entity_poly.pdbx_strand_id
1 'polypeptide(L)'
;MDKIARARNKYIIGMILMIVAGYAMLTCGSLLFKLTNNFPVAPLAVASILLIIYNVCAIMVYTRMVRTAEKGLVPFYLANKVVRMIFALAVIVGIALIVKSGVISFVICFFLLYLGTIIYESVFFVKIEKKLNELSKE
;
A
#
# COMPACT_ATOMS: atom_id res chain seq x y z
N MET A 1 -5.44 -22.07 13.65
CA MET A 1 -5.61 -20.59 13.72
C MET A 1 -4.31 -19.79 13.61
N ASP A 2 -3.16 -20.26 14.12
CA ASP A 2 -1.89 -19.47 14.12
C ASP A 2 -1.17 -19.30 12.78
N LYS A 3 -1.41 -20.18 11.79
CA LYS A 3 -0.72 -20.11 10.49
C LYS A 3 -1.17 -18.89 9.66
N ILE A 4 -2.47 -18.54 9.73
CA ILE A 4 -3.03 -17.38 9.01
C ILE A 4 -2.59 -16.05 9.65
N ALA A 5 -2.59 -15.97 10.98
CA ALA A 5 -2.14 -14.78 11.69
C ALA A 5 -0.65 -14.48 11.47
N ARG A 6 0.20 -15.52 11.44
CA ARG A 6 1.63 -15.38 11.11
C ARG A 6 1.85 -14.97 9.65
N ALA A 7 1.10 -15.53 8.70
CA ALA A 7 1.18 -15.13 7.30
C ALA A 7 0.77 -13.66 7.09
N ARG A 8 -0.31 -13.23 7.76
CA ARG A 8 -0.77 -11.83 7.77
C ARG A 8 0.28 -10.88 8.33
N ASN A 9 0.87 -11.18 9.50
CA ASN A 9 1.88 -10.31 10.09
C ASN A 9 3.14 -10.23 9.22
N LYS A 10 3.60 -11.35 8.64
CA LYS A 10 4.72 -11.31 7.69
C LYS A 10 4.44 -10.42 6.48
N TYR A 11 3.21 -10.41 5.99
CA TYR A 11 2.81 -9.51 4.90
C TYR A 11 2.77 -8.05 5.32
N ILE A 12 2.15 -7.74 6.46
CA ILE A 12 2.09 -6.36 6.97
C ILE A 12 3.52 -5.82 7.15
N ILE A 13 4.40 -6.60 7.77
CA ILE A 13 5.80 -6.22 7.98
C ILE A 13 6.50 -6.03 6.64
N GLY A 14 6.34 -6.97 5.69
CA GLY A 14 6.96 -6.87 4.37
C GLY A 14 6.47 -5.67 3.55
N MET A 15 5.18 -5.33 3.64
CA MET A 15 4.63 -4.16 2.98
C MET A 15 5.13 -2.85 3.63
N ILE A 16 5.12 -2.77 4.96
CA ILE A 16 5.66 -1.60 5.68
C ILE A 16 7.12 -1.40 5.30
N LEU A 17 7.93 -2.46 5.30
CA LEU A 17 9.32 -2.40 4.89
C LEU A 17 9.48 -1.89 3.45
N MET A 18 8.62 -2.32 2.53
CA MET A 18 8.69 -1.84 1.15
C MET A 18 8.29 -0.36 1.02
N ILE A 19 7.26 0.10 1.74
CA ILE A 19 6.88 1.52 1.74
C ILE A 19 8.00 2.38 2.35
N VAL A 20 8.59 1.94 3.47
CA VAL A 20 9.70 2.64 4.13
C VAL A 20 10.95 2.65 3.25
N ALA A 21 11.31 1.52 2.63
CA ALA A 21 12.44 1.43 1.72
C ALA A 21 12.22 2.30 0.47
N GLY A 22 11.02 2.28 -0.11
CA GLY A 22 10.65 3.13 -1.25
C GLY A 22 10.72 4.61 -0.90
N TYR A 23 10.18 5.00 0.26
CA TYR A 23 10.29 6.37 0.76
C TYR A 23 11.75 6.80 0.92
N ALA A 24 12.56 5.97 1.58
CA ALA A 24 13.98 6.24 1.80
C ALA A 24 14.76 6.37 0.48
N MET A 25 14.48 5.51 -0.52
CA MET A 25 15.08 5.60 -1.85
C MET A 25 14.69 6.89 -2.57
N LEU A 26 13.42 7.28 -2.53
CA LEU A 26 12.95 8.53 -3.16
C LEU A 26 13.56 9.77 -2.50
N THR A 27 13.63 9.80 -1.16
CA THR A 27 14.27 10.92 -0.44
C THR A 27 15.77 10.97 -0.67
N CYS A 28 16.46 9.82 -0.66
CA CYS A 28 17.91 9.76 -0.88
C CYS A 28 18.27 10.13 -2.33
N GLY A 29 17.48 9.65 -3.31
CA GLY A 29 17.62 10.05 -4.71
C GLY A 29 17.44 11.56 -4.89
N SER A 30 16.43 12.16 -4.25
CA SER A 30 16.19 13.60 -4.34
C SER A 30 17.36 14.44 -3.80
N LEU A 31 18.06 13.95 -2.77
CA LEU A 31 19.25 14.58 -2.19
C LEU A 31 20.45 14.48 -3.14
N LEU A 32 20.68 13.33 -3.77
CA LEU A 32 21.79 13.10 -4.70
C LEU A 32 21.69 13.97 -5.96
N PHE A 33 20.47 14.16 -6.49
CA PHE A 33 20.24 14.99 -7.68
C PHE A 33 20.04 16.48 -7.36
N LYS A 34 20.28 16.92 -6.11
CA LYS A 34 20.08 18.31 -5.66
C LYS A 34 18.70 18.89 -6.02
N LEU A 35 17.65 18.05 -6.05
CA LEU A 35 16.26 18.50 -6.19
C LEU A 35 15.70 19.15 -4.91
N THR A 36 16.57 19.37 -3.91
CA THR A 36 16.25 19.71 -2.53
C THR A 36 15.45 21.00 -2.36
N ASN A 37 15.56 21.97 -3.28
CA ASN A 37 14.96 23.29 -3.07
C ASN A 37 13.41 23.29 -3.11
N ASN A 38 12.78 22.22 -3.61
CA ASN A 38 11.31 22.07 -3.68
C ASN A 38 10.84 20.64 -3.44
N PHE A 39 11.68 19.74 -2.90
CA PHE A 39 11.26 18.35 -2.73
C PHE A 39 10.32 18.18 -1.53
N PRO A 40 9.10 17.67 -1.71
CA PRO A 40 8.06 17.65 -0.67
C PRO A 40 8.23 16.45 0.27
N VAL A 41 9.32 16.43 1.04
CA VAL A 41 9.67 15.35 1.99
C VAL A 41 8.56 15.14 3.03
N ALA A 42 8.16 16.22 3.73
CA ALA A 42 7.16 16.13 4.79
C ALA A 42 5.77 15.70 4.28
N PRO A 43 5.23 16.27 3.18
CA PRO A 43 4.00 15.77 2.57
C PRO A 43 4.07 14.30 2.14
N LEU A 44 5.21 13.87 1.58
CA LEU A 44 5.41 12.48 1.18
C LEU A 44 5.45 11.52 2.38
N ALA A 45 6.02 11.95 3.51
CA ALA A 45 6.01 11.17 4.75
C ALA A 45 4.58 10.96 5.26
N VAL A 46 3.78 12.04 5.32
CA VAL A 46 2.37 11.97 5.74
C VAL A 46 1.58 11.04 4.82
N ALA A 47 1.74 11.20 3.50
CA ALA A 47 1.05 10.34 2.53
C ALA A 47 1.47 8.87 2.64
N SER A 48 2.75 8.60 2.93
CA SER A 48 3.26 7.23 3.15
C SER A 48 2.65 6.61 4.42
N ILE A 49 2.52 7.37 5.50
CA ILE A 49 1.87 6.93 6.74
C ILE A 49 0.39 6.62 6.48
N LEU A 50 -0.32 7.51 5.79
CA LEU A 50 -1.72 7.30 5.40
C LEU A 50 -1.90 6.04 4.55
N LEU A 51 -0.97 5.79 3.61
CA LEU A 51 -0.96 4.59 2.79
C LEU A 51 -0.76 3.33 3.64
N ILE A 52 0.13 3.35 4.64
CA ILE A 52 0.33 2.23 5.57
C ILE A 52 -0.95 1.97 6.36
N ILE A 53 -1.55 3.01 6.94
CA ILE A 53 -2.79 2.91 7.72
C ILE A 53 -3.89 2.27 6.87
N TYR A 54 -4.09 2.76 5.63
CA TYR A 54 -5.06 2.20 4.70
C TYR A 54 -4.85 0.70 4.49
N ASN A 55 -3.63 0.29 4.17
CA ASN A 55 -3.34 -1.12 3.88
C ASN A 55 -3.49 -2.02 5.11
N VAL A 56 -3.12 -1.55 6.30
CA VAL A 56 -3.32 -2.28 7.55
C VAL A 56 -4.81 -2.47 7.83
N CYS A 57 -5.63 -1.42 7.65
CA CYS A 57 -7.08 -1.53 7.73
C CYS A 57 -7.65 -2.50 6.69
N ALA A 58 -7.24 -2.39 5.43
CA ALA A 58 -7.69 -3.25 4.35
C ALA A 58 -7.43 -4.73 4.65
N ILE A 59 -6.23 -5.09 5.14
CA ILE A 59 -5.93 -6.48 5.45
C ILE A 59 -6.65 -6.98 6.72
N MET A 60 -6.90 -6.12 7.70
CA MET A 60 -7.71 -6.48 8.87
C MET A 60 -9.13 -6.85 8.45
N VAL A 61 -9.74 -6.04 7.58
CA VAL A 61 -11.07 -6.32 7.02
C VAL A 61 -11.01 -7.58 6.16
N TYR A 62 -10.02 -7.73 5.28
CA TYR A 62 -9.83 -8.93 4.46
C TYR A 62 -9.75 -10.19 5.32
N THR A 63 -8.94 -10.19 6.37
CA THR A 63 -8.77 -11.36 7.26
C THR A 63 -10.06 -11.70 7.99
N ARG A 64 -10.89 -10.71 8.35
CA ARG A 64 -12.22 -10.95 8.93
C ARG A 64 -13.17 -11.57 7.92
N MET A 65 -13.17 -11.06 6.68
CA MET A 65 -14.01 -11.59 5.60
C MET A 65 -13.64 -13.02 5.23
N VAL A 66 -12.35 -13.35 5.09
CA VAL A 66 -11.86 -14.72 4.83
C VAL A 66 -12.30 -15.71 5.92
N ARG A 67 -12.45 -15.27 7.17
CA ARG A 67 -12.92 -16.13 8.27
C ARG A 67 -14.43 -16.38 8.24
N THR A 68 -15.18 -15.54 7.53
CA THR A 68 -16.65 -15.54 7.58
C THR A 68 -17.26 -16.03 6.25
N ALA A 69 -16.56 -15.88 5.13
CA ALA A 69 -17.07 -16.19 3.80
C ALA A 69 -16.59 -17.58 3.32
N GLU A 70 -17.54 -18.48 3.03
CA GLU A 70 -17.29 -19.78 2.40
C GLU A 70 -17.05 -19.69 0.87
N LYS A 71 -17.49 -18.62 0.21
CA LYS A 71 -17.32 -18.43 -1.25
C LYS A 71 -17.12 -16.96 -1.64
N GLY A 72 -16.08 -16.70 -2.44
CA GLY A 72 -15.92 -15.48 -3.26
C GLY A 72 -15.20 -14.30 -2.59
N LEU A 73 -13.87 -14.33 -2.53
CA LEU A 73 -13.03 -13.18 -2.10
C LEU A 73 -12.77 -12.14 -3.20
N VAL A 74 -13.09 -12.49 -4.45
CA VAL A 74 -12.91 -11.64 -5.64
C VAL A 74 -13.68 -10.31 -5.59
N PRO A 75 -14.98 -10.25 -5.25
CA PRO A 75 -15.70 -8.97 -5.19
C PRO A 75 -15.17 -8.03 -4.10
N PHE A 76 -14.74 -8.56 -2.95
CA PHE A 76 -14.09 -7.77 -1.90
C PHE A 76 -12.77 -7.16 -2.38
N TYR A 77 -11.98 -7.93 -3.15
CA TYR A 77 -10.73 -7.44 -3.72
C TYR A 77 -10.96 -6.31 -4.74
N LEU A 78 -11.95 -6.46 -5.62
CA LEU A 78 -12.31 -5.42 -6.58
C LEU A 78 -12.75 -4.14 -5.86
N ALA A 79 -13.62 -4.27 -4.85
CA ALA A 79 -14.06 -3.15 -4.03
C ALA A 79 -12.89 -2.47 -3.32
N ASN A 80 -11.96 -3.24 -2.72
CA ASN A 80 -10.78 -2.70 -2.07
C ASN A 80 -9.92 -1.89 -3.04
N LYS A 81 -9.72 -2.35 -4.29
CA LYS A 81 -8.98 -1.59 -5.31
C LYS A 81 -9.61 -0.24 -5.62
N VAL A 82 -10.94 -0.20 -5.79
CA VAL A 82 -11.67 1.04 -6.07
C VAL A 82 -11.60 2.00 -4.89
N VAL A 83 -11.87 1.52 -3.67
CA VAL A 83 -11.78 2.32 -2.44
C VAL A 83 -10.37 2.87 -2.25
N ARG A 84 -9.35 2.04 -2.53
CA ARG A 84 -7.94 2.42 -2.45
C ARG A 84 -7.57 3.52 -3.44
N MET A 85 -8.08 3.44 -4.66
CA MET A 85 -7.88 4.47 -5.68
C MET A 85 -8.54 5.80 -5.29
N ILE A 86 -9.78 5.76 -4.78
CA ILE A 86 -10.48 6.95 -4.28
C ILE A 86 -9.72 7.56 -3.10
N PHE A 87 -9.24 6.74 -2.17
CA PHE A 87 -8.40 7.20 -1.05
C PHE A 87 -7.11 7.87 -1.54
N ALA A 88 -6.41 7.26 -2.49
CA ALA A 88 -5.19 7.84 -3.07
C ALA A 88 -5.46 9.20 -3.72
N LEU A 89 -6.57 9.34 -4.47
CA LEU A 89 -6.99 10.62 -5.05
C LEU A 89 -7.29 11.65 -3.96
N ALA A 90 -8.00 11.27 -2.89
CA ALA A 90 -8.29 12.16 -1.77
C ALA A 90 -7.00 12.65 -1.08
N VAL A 91 -6.01 11.78 -0.88
CA VAL A 91 -4.70 12.15 -0.34
C VAL A 91 -3.97 13.13 -1.26
N ILE A 92 -3.99 12.89 -2.57
CA ILE A 92 -3.36 13.79 -3.55
C ILE A 92 -4.00 15.17 -3.50
N VAL A 93 -5.33 15.24 -3.57
CA VAL A 93 -6.06 16.52 -3.52
C VAL A 93 -5.83 17.22 -2.18
N GLY A 94 -5.95 16.50 -1.06
CA GLY A 94 -5.76 17.07 0.27
C GLY A 94 -4.35 17.66 0.47
N ILE A 95 -3.31 16.96 0.01
CA ILE A 95 -1.94 17.45 0.07
C ILE A 95 -1.72 18.61 -0.90
N ALA A 96 -2.27 18.54 -2.13
CA ALA A 96 -2.14 19.60 -3.14
C ALA A 96 -2.78 20.93 -2.69
N LEU A 97 -3.82 20.89 -1.85
CA LEU A 97 -4.42 22.10 -1.27
C LEU A 97 -3.54 22.74 -0.19
N ILE A 98 -2.71 21.96 0.50
CA ILE A 98 -1.83 22.43 1.58
C ILE A 98 -0.48 22.90 1.01
N VAL A 99 0.05 22.16 0.03
CA VAL A 99 1.38 22.37 -0.53
C VAL A 99 1.29 23.30 -1.74
N LYS A 100 1.91 24.47 -1.64
CA LYS A 100 1.89 25.48 -2.72
C LYS A 100 2.98 25.30 -3.78
N SER A 101 4.05 24.56 -3.49
CA SER A 101 5.16 24.31 -4.42
C SER A 101 5.60 22.84 -4.42
N GLY A 102 6.06 22.33 -5.55
CA GLY A 102 6.53 20.94 -5.65
C GLY A 102 5.43 19.88 -5.70
N VAL A 103 4.17 20.26 -5.91
CA VAL A 103 3.02 19.32 -5.99
C VAL A 103 3.23 18.25 -7.06
N ILE A 104 3.77 18.61 -8.23
CA ILE A 104 4.06 17.64 -9.30
C ILE A 104 5.06 16.58 -8.83
N SER A 105 6.15 16.99 -8.18
CA SER A 105 7.14 16.06 -7.62
C SER A 105 6.53 15.15 -6.55
N PHE A 106 5.66 15.70 -5.68
CA PHE A 106 4.90 14.92 -4.71
C PHE A 106 4.04 13.85 -5.41
N VAL A 107 3.24 14.25 -6.39
CA VAL A 107 2.31 13.36 -7.10
C VAL A 107 3.08 12.22 -7.78
N ILE A 108 4.20 12.51 -8.46
CA ILE A 108 5.02 11.48 -9.11
C ILE A 108 5.58 10.50 -8.07
N CYS A 109 6.19 10.99 -6.99
CA CYS A 109 6.76 10.14 -5.95
C CYS A 109 5.70 9.29 -5.24
N PHE A 110 4.56 9.89 -4.92
CA PHE A 110 3.45 9.18 -4.31
C PHE A 110 2.86 8.13 -5.25
N PHE A 111 2.76 8.44 -6.55
CA PHE A 111 2.29 7.50 -7.56
C PHE A 111 3.24 6.30 -7.72
N LEU A 112 4.56 6.51 -7.68
CA LEU A 112 5.54 5.42 -7.69
C LEU A 112 5.39 4.50 -6.46
N LEU A 113 5.24 5.07 -5.26
CA LEU A 113 4.96 4.29 -4.04
C LEU A 113 3.63 3.54 -4.12
N TYR A 114 2.60 4.19 -4.64
CA TYR A 114 1.29 3.60 -4.86
C TYR A 114 1.34 2.41 -5.82
N LEU A 115 2.05 2.53 -6.95
CA LEU A 115 2.24 1.42 -7.88
C LEU A 115 3.00 0.26 -7.24
N GLY A 116 4.10 0.53 -6.53
CA GLY A 116 4.87 -0.50 -5.85
C GLY A 116 4.01 -1.32 -4.89
N THR A 117 3.15 -0.64 -4.13
CA THR A 117 2.23 -1.29 -3.19
C THR A 117 1.11 -2.09 -3.86
N ILE A 118 0.62 -1.69 -5.04
CA ILE A 118 -0.31 -2.52 -5.84
C ILE A 118 0.38 -3.80 -6.33
N ILE A 119 1.61 -3.67 -6.85
CA ILE A 119 2.35 -4.82 -7.38
C ILE A 119 2.59 -5.84 -6.27
N TYR A 120 3.02 -5.38 -5.10
CA TYR A 120 3.26 -6.27 -3.96
C TYR A 120 1.99 -6.92 -3.42
N GLU A 121 0.88 -6.18 -3.34
CA GLU A 121 -0.43 -6.74 -2.98
C GLU A 121 -0.85 -7.83 -3.97
N SER A 122 -0.65 -7.61 -5.27
CA SER A 122 -0.97 -8.58 -6.33
C SER A 122 -0.11 -9.85 -6.24
N VAL A 123 1.21 -9.70 -6.05
CA VAL A 123 2.13 -10.85 -5.88
C VAL A 123 1.78 -11.66 -4.63
N PHE A 124 1.44 -10.98 -3.55
CA PHE A 124 1.06 -11.66 -2.31
C PHE A 124 -0.26 -12.42 -2.45
N PHE A 125 -1.25 -11.82 -3.13
CA PHE A 125 -2.53 -12.47 -3.40
C PHE A 125 -2.34 -13.80 -4.11
N VAL A 126 -1.56 -13.82 -5.20
CA VAL A 126 -1.24 -15.05 -5.94
C VAL A 126 -0.56 -16.10 -5.03
N LYS A 127 0.31 -15.68 -4.10
CA LYS A 127 0.95 -16.59 -3.15
C LYS A 127 -0.03 -17.17 -2.13
N ILE A 128 -0.99 -16.38 -1.64
CA ILE A 128 -2.03 -16.86 -0.72
C ILE A 128 -2.96 -17.83 -1.43
N GLU A 129 -3.42 -17.48 -2.63
CA GLU A 129 -4.39 -18.29 -3.39
C GLU A 129 -3.80 -19.65 -3.77
N LYS A 130 -2.53 -19.68 -4.18
CA LYS A 130 -1.79 -20.95 -4.38
C LYS A 130 -1.75 -21.81 -3.12
N LYS A 131 -1.43 -21.22 -1.96
CA LYS A 131 -1.39 -21.96 -0.69
C LYS A 131 -2.75 -22.47 -0.21
N LEU A 132 -3.83 -21.72 -0.46
CA LEU A 132 -5.17 -22.18 -0.14
C LEU A 132 -5.62 -23.32 -1.06
N ASN A 133 -5.30 -23.24 -2.35
CA ASN A 133 -5.62 -24.32 -3.31
C ASN A 133 -4.82 -25.61 -3.05
N GLU A 134 -3.60 -25.51 -2.54
CA GLU A 134 -2.81 -26.68 -2.11
C GLU A 134 -3.44 -27.36 -0.89
N LEU A 135 -3.84 -26.59 0.13
CA LEU A 135 -4.51 -27.09 1.34
C LEU A 135 -5.91 -27.66 1.11
N SER A 136 -6.58 -27.28 0.02
CA SER A 136 -7.90 -27.81 -0.37
C SER A 136 -7.81 -29.12 -1.17
N LYS A 137 -6.60 -29.52 -1.60
CA LYS A 137 -6.35 -30.73 -2.39
C LYS A 137 -5.77 -31.89 -1.58
N GLU A 138 -5.40 -31.65 -0.32
CA GLU A 138 -5.13 -32.67 0.70
C GLU A 138 -6.41 -33.04 1.47
#